data_AF-A0A3R6VQH3-F1
#
_entry.id   AF-A0A3R6VQH3-F1
#
_cell.length_a   1.000
_cell.length_b   1.000
_cell.length_c   1.000
_cell.angle_alpha   90.00
_cell.angle_beta   90.00
_cell.angle_gamma   90.00
#
_symmetry.space_group_name_H-M   'P 1'
#
loop_
_entity.id
_entity.type
_entity.pdbx_description
1 polymer ?
#
loop_
_entity_poly.entity_id
_entity_poly.type
_entity_poly.pdbx_seq_one_letter_code
_entity_poly.pdbx_strand_id
1 'polypeptide(L)'
;MKMFLAALGTSIVSKAVFRAVWPKEFDAIQKKRAADPSHAAVLATGGLIMGSGMAVCGSCPGSVYVQLGAQIPTALPVFGGVLIGTLVATAVAKPLIAQWQDKRPRVNTTLRLSWPAHALLGMAVLGSSVAVEVLFPEHGLHKSAWLPTLAGMVVGGLQLPLVFILKRSLGATLSYKIFLDKAFSPIQEAKRWLSLPTISDLSTLIFVAAIVAGSAVATATSGSRTSTGPLPSNAASVVGGVLIGVGSTVACGCTSGHGLSGVALLMKSSLIVLPFIFVGGMTTAFASRFF
;
A
#
# COMPACT_ATOMS: atom_id res chain seq x y z
N MET A 1 11.78 -2.14 9.09
CA MET A 1 11.89 -0.98 8.18
C MET A 1 12.78 -1.23 6.97
N LYS A 2 13.90 -1.95 7.13
CA LYS A 2 14.87 -2.26 6.07
C LYS A 2 14.24 -2.79 4.77
N MET A 3 13.39 -3.82 4.86
CA MET A 3 12.69 -4.37 3.70
C MET A 3 11.91 -3.30 2.90
N PHE A 4 11.23 -2.38 3.57
CA PHE A 4 10.47 -1.33 2.90
C PHE A 4 11.38 -0.31 2.21
N LEU A 5 12.49 0.09 2.85
CA LEU A 5 13.46 1.00 2.25
C LEU A 5 14.14 0.40 1.02
N ALA A 6 14.56 -0.87 1.11
CA ALA A 6 15.09 -1.60 -0.03
C ALA A 6 14.07 -1.69 -1.17
N ALA A 7 12.83 -2.08 -0.87
CA ALA A 7 11.76 -2.15 -1.88
C ALA A 7 11.49 -0.78 -2.51
N LEU A 8 11.46 0.29 -1.72
CA LEU A 8 11.27 1.66 -2.21
C LEU A 8 12.43 2.10 -3.11
N GLY A 9 13.68 1.90 -2.66
CA GLY A 9 14.88 2.26 -3.43
C GLY A 9 14.93 1.54 -4.76
N THR A 10 14.76 0.21 -4.76
CA THR A 10 14.73 -0.58 -6.01
C THR A 10 13.55 -0.21 -6.90
N SER A 11 12.38 0.14 -6.34
CA SER A 11 11.23 0.64 -7.11
C SER A 11 11.54 1.97 -7.81
N ILE A 12 12.20 2.90 -7.12
CA ILE A 12 12.63 4.19 -7.69
C ILE A 12 13.64 3.95 -8.81
N VAL A 13 14.63 3.07 -8.61
CA VAL A 13 15.60 2.71 -9.67
C VAL A 13 14.88 2.07 -10.87
N SER A 14 13.97 1.13 -10.63
CA SER A 14 13.17 0.48 -11.67
C SER A 14 12.37 1.49 -12.51
N LYS A 15 11.71 2.45 -11.86
CA LYS A 15 10.96 3.51 -12.53
C LYS A 15 11.85 4.54 -13.20
N ALA A 16 13.05 4.80 -12.67
CA ALA A 16 14.06 5.55 -13.39
C ALA A 16 14.37 4.82 -14.70
N VAL A 17 14.84 3.57 -14.67
CA VAL A 17 15.16 2.80 -15.89
C VAL A 17 14.01 2.82 -16.89
N PHE A 18 12.77 2.58 -16.44
CA PHE A 18 11.59 2.67 -17.30
C PHE A 18 11.42 4.05 -17.97
N ARG A 19 11.68 5.15 -17.23
CA ARG A 19 11.62 6.51 -17.77
C ARG A 19 12.71 6.79 -18.81
N ALA A 20 13.90 6.18 -18.70
CA ALA A 20 14.92 6.30 -19.75
C ALA A 20 14.51 5.61 -21.04
N VAL A 21 13.89 4.43 -20.93
CA VAL A 21 13.51 3.65 -22.12
C VAL A 21 12.20 4.16 -22.75
N TRP A 22 11.20 4.51 -21.94
CA TRP A 22 9.88 5.00 -22.39
C TRP A 22 9.43 6.27 -21.63
N PRO A 23 9.98 7.44 -22.01
CA PRO A 23 9.65 8.70 -21.33
C PRO A 23 8.18 9.12 -21.51
N LYS A 24 7.59 8.90 -22.70
CA LYS A 24 6.20 9.31 -22.99
C LYS A 24 5.20 8.52 -22.16
N GLU A 25 5.41 7.21 -22.03
CA GLU A 25 4.57 6.32 -21.23
C GLU A 25 4.72 6.62 -19.74
N PHE A 26 5.93 6.95 -19.28
CA PHE A 26 6.15 7.39 -17.90
C PHE A 26 5.33 8.65 -17.59
N ASP A 27 5.38 9.65 -18.46
CA ASP A 27 4.60 10.88 -18.32
C ASP A 27 3.09 10.62 -18.38
N ALA A 28 2.64 9.68 -19.23
CA ALA A 28 1.24 9.27 -19.29
C ALA A 28 0.77 8.64 -17.98
N ILE A 29 1.59 7.78 -17.35
CA ILE A 29 1.29 7.18 -16.05
C ILE A 29 1.24 8.26 -14.96
N GLN A 30 2.18 9.20 -14.95
CA GLN A 30 2.16 10.34 -14.01
C GLN A 30 0.90 11.18 -14.15
N LYS A 31 0.52 11.54 -15.39
CA LYS A 31 -0.69 12.32 -15.68
C LYS A 31 -1.96 11.59 -15.24
N LYS A 32 -2.07 10.29 -15.57
CA LYS A 32 -3.22 9.47 -15.14
C LYS A 32 -3.35 9.43 -13.62
N ARG A 33 -2.22 9.36 -12.91
CA ARG A 33 -2.21 9.36 -11.44
C ARG A 33 -2.47 10.75 -10.83
N ALA A 34 -2.08 11.82 -11.51
CA ALA A 34 -2.37 13.20 -11.10
C ALA A 34 -3.83 13.62 -11.35
N ALA A 35 -4.60 12.84 -12.13
CA ALA A 35 -5.97 13.15 -12.53
C ALA A 35 -7.00 13.03 -11.39
N ASP A 36 -6.67 12.35 -10.29
CA ASP A 36 -7.51 12.26 -9.08
C ASP A 36 -6.82 12.93 -7.88
N PRO A 37 -6.64 14.27 -7.90
CA PRO A 37 -5.87 14.97 -6.88
C PRO A 37 -6.71 15.21 -5.63
N SER A 38 -6.06 15.12 -4.47
CA SER A 38 -6.66 15.40 -3.17
C SER A 38 -5.90 16.51 -2.45
N HIS A 39 -6.55 17.13 -1.46
CA HIS A 39 -5.93 18.15 -0.63
C HIS A 39 -4.88 17.55 0.32
N ALA A 40 -3.77 18.27 0.54
CA ALA A 40 -2.65 17.79 1.37
C ALA A 40 -3.07 17.35 2.78
N ALA A 41 -3.92 18.13 3.44
CA ALA A 41 -4.44 17.79 4.77
C ALA A 41 -5.24 16.48 4.78
N VAL A 42 -6.07 16.23 3.75
CA VAL A 42 -6.85 14.99 3.65
C VAL A 42 -5.93 13.79 3.44
N LEU A 43 -4.93 13.96 2.57
CA LEU A 43 -3.90 12.96 2.33
C LEU A 43 -3.09 12.63 3.60
N ALA A 44 -2.69 13.66 4.35
CA ALA A 44 -1.97 13.50 5.61
C ALA A 44 -2.81 12.78 6.67
N THR A 45 -4.07 13.20 6.85
CA THR A 45 -5.00 12.56 7.80
C THR A 45 -5.27 11.10 7.41
N GLY A 46 -5.50 10.81 6.13
CA GLY A 46 -5.67 9.44 5.64
C GLY A 46 -4.42 8.58 5.89
N GLY A 47 -3.23 9.16 5.68
CA GLY A 47 -1.95 8.53 6.00
C GLY A 47 -1.82 8.17 7.48
N LEU A 48 -2.10 9.13 8.38
CA LEU A 48 -2.07 8.92 9.83
C LEU A 48 -3.01 7.80 10.27
N ILE A 49 -4.29 7.88 9.88
CA ILE A 49 -5.31 6.88 10.23
C ILE A 49 -4.89 5.50 9.71
N MET A 50 -4.42 5.44 8.46
CA MET A 50 -4.00 4.17 7.86
C MET A 50 -2.78 3.60 8.61
N GLY A 51 -1.79 4.41 8.95
CA GLY A 51 -0.62 4.01 9.72
C GLY A 51 -0.95 3.50 11.12
N SER A 52 -1.82 4.21 11.84
CA SER A 52 -2.35 3.77 13.14
C SER A 52 -3.04 2.41 13.03
N GLY A 53 -3.87 2.22 12.00
CA GLY A 53 -4.51 0.93 11.74
C GLY A 53 -3.52 -0.22 11.57
N MET A 54 -2.41 0.01 10.85
CA MET A 54 -1.35 -1.00 10.66
C MET A 54 -0.66 -1.36 11.97
N ALA A 55 -0.45 -0.39 12.87
CA ALA A 55 0.13 -0.66 14.18
C ALA A 55 -0.81 -1.49 15.07
N VAL A 56 -2.13 -1.26 14.98
CA VAL A 56 -3.12 -1.99 15.80
C VAL A 56 -3.30 -3.44 15.34
N CYS A 57 -3.43 -3.69 14.04
CA CYS A 57 -3.71 -5.04 13.54
C CYS A 57 -2.48 -5.81 13.03
N GLY A 58 -1.30 -5.19 12.99
CA GLY A 58 -0.07 -5.84 12.52
C GLY A 58 -0.08 -6.19 11.03
N SER A 59 -0.94 -5.55 10.24
CA SER A 59 -1.13 -5.84 8.82
C SER A 59 -1.19 -4.55 8.01
N CYS A 60 -0.86 -4.63 6.72
CA CYS A 60 -1.06 -3.54 5.76
C CYS A 60 -2.01 -3.99 4.65
N PRO A 61 -2.61 -3.07 3.86
CA PRO A 61 -3.57 -3.41 2.80
C PRO A 61 -3.07 -4.48 1.81
N GLY A 62 -1.76 -4.56 1.57
CA GLY A 62 -1.18 -5.60 0.72
C GLY A 62 -0.95 -6.91 1.45
N SER A 63 -0.45 -6.85 2.69
CA SER A 63 -0.08 -8.03 3.45
C SER A 63 -1.29 -8.81 3.94
N VAL A 64 -2.48 -8.22 4.04
CA VAL A 64 -3.71 -8.97 4.36
C VAL A 64 -3.92 -10.13 3.38
N TYR A 65 -3.68 -9.92 2.08
CA TYR A 65 -3.80 -10.98 1.08
C TYR A 65 -2.74 -12.08 1.25
N VAL A 66 -1.52 -11.69 1.61
CA VAL A 66 -0.44 -12.64 1.94
C VAL A 66 -0.83 -13.45 3.19
N GLN A 67 -1.31 -12.79 4.24
CA GLN A 67 -1.73 -13.44 5.48
C GLN A 67 -2.93 -14.38 5.28
N LEU A 68 -3.86 -14.04 4.39
CA LEU A 68 -4.96 -14.93 4.00
C LEU A 68 -4.42 -16.20 3.31
N GLY A 69 -3.47 -16.06 2.39
CA GLY A 69 -2.83 -17.21 1.75
C GLY A 69 -1.98 -18.05 2.72
N ALA A 70 -1.33 -17.40 3.69
CA ALA A 70 -0.60 -18.06 4.76
C ALA A 70 -1.50 -18.63 5.88
N GLN A 71 -2.83 -18.51 5.75
CA GLN A 71 -3.83 -19.01 6.71
C GLN A 71 -3.63 -18.52 8.15
N ILE A 72 -3.20 -17.27 8.31
CA ILE A 72 -3.01 -16.65 9.63
C ILE A 72 -4.39 -16.30 10.22
N PRO A 73 -4.69 -16.65 11.49
CA PRO A 73 -6.04 -16.52 12.06
C PRO A 73 -6.55 -15.07 12.11
N THR A 74 -5.65 -14.09 12.25
CA THR A 74 -6.01 -12.66 12.29
C THR A 74 -6.34 -12.08 10.91
N ALA A 75 -5.99 -12.77 9.81
CA ALA A 75 -6.15 -12.26 8.46
C ALA A 75 -7.62 -12.01 8.09
N LEU A 76 -8.52 -12.92 8.48
CA LEU A 76 -9.96 -12.81 8.21
C LEU A 76 -10.60 -11.64 8.98
N PRO A 77 -10.40 -11.48 10.30
CA PRO A 77 -10.84 -10.30 11.04
C PRO A 77 -10.34 -8.98 10.44
N VAL A 78 -9.06 -8.90 10.06
CA VAL A 78 -8.51 -7.70 9.41
C VAL A 78 -9.19 -7.44 8.07
N PHE A 79 -9.34 -8.47 7.24
CA PHE A 79 -10.00 -8.36 5.93
C PHE A 79 -11.44 -7.85 6.07
N GLY A 80 -12.23 -8.42 6.99
CA GLY A 80 -13.57 -7.95 7.30
C GLY A 80 -13.59 -6.49 7.77
N GLY A 81 -12.67 -6.12 8.66
CA GLY A 81 -12.49 -4.73 9.10
C GLY A 81 -12.19 -3.78 7.93
N VAL A 82 -11.26 -4.15 7.04
CA VAL A 82 -10.91 -3.33 5.86
C VAL A 82 -12.10 -3.12 4.95
N LEU A 83 -12.92 -4.15 4.73
CA LEU A 83 -14.15 -4.04 3.93
C LEU A 83 -15.14 -3.06 4.59
N ILE A 84 -15.40 -3.21 5.89
CA ILE A 84 -16.29 -2.32 6.65
C ILE A 84 -15.78 -0.88 6.59
N GLY A 85 -14.49 -0.65 6.88
CA GLY A 85 -13.89 0.67 6.85
C GLY A 85 -13.91 1.32 5.46
N THR A 86 -13.67 0.53 4.41
CA THR A 86 -13.74 1.01 3.03
C THR A 86 -15.17 1.38 2.64
N LEU A 87 -16.16 0.58 3.04
CA LEU A 87 -17.57 0.87 2.80
C LEU A 87 -17.99 2.16 3.52
N VAL A 88 -17.70 2.28 4.82
CA VAL A 88 -18.01 3.46 5.62
C VAL A 88 -17.35 4.71 5.06
N ALA A 89 -16.05 4.65 4.72
CA ALA A 89 -15.36 5.80 4.15
C ALA A 89 -15.86 6.16 2.75
N THR A 90 -16.26 5.18 1.95
CA THR A 90 -16.83 5.45 0.62
C THR A 90 -18.22 6.08 0.74
N ALA A 91 -19.05 5.60 1.67
CA ALA A 91 -20.41 6.11 1.85
C ALA A 91 -20.45 7.48 2.55
N VAL A 92 -19.56 7.72 3.53
CA VAL A 92 -19.61 8.90 4.41
C VAL A 92 -18.45 9.86 4.16
N ALA A 93 -17.21 9.38 4.20
CA ALA A 93 -16.06 10.26 4.13
C ALA A 93 -15.89 10.88 2.74
N LYS A 94 -16.07 10.13 1.66
CA LYS A 94 -15.94 10.65 0.29
C LYS A 94 -16.85 11.86 -0.03
N PRO A 95 -18.18 11.81 0.18
CA PRO A 95 -19.03 12.96 -0.12
C PRO A 95 -18.68 14.18 0.74
N LEU A 96 -18.38 13.98 2.03
CA LEU A 96 -17.96 15.05 2.93
C LEU A 96 -16.62 15.68 2.51
N ILE A 97 -15.64 14.86 2.14
CA ILE A 97 -14.34 15.30 1.65
C ILE A 97 -14.50 16.05 0.33
N ALA A 98 -15.32 15.55 -0.60
CA ALA A 98 -15.55 16.18 -1.88
C ALA A 98 -16.13 17.60 -1.71
N GLN A 99 -17.15 17.74 -0.85
CA GLN A 99 -17.73 19.05 -0.53
C GLN A 99 -16.71 20.00 0.13
N TRP A 100 -15.89 19.49 1.06
CA TRP A 100 -14.91 20.30 1.76
C TRP A 100 -13.72 20.72 0.87
N GLN A 101 -13.35 19.89 -0.10
CA GLN A 101 -12.23 20.12 -1.03
C GLN A 101 -12.59 21.00 -2.23
N ASP A 102 -13.87 21.29 -2.47
CA ASP A 102 -14.33 21.91 -3.72
C ASP A 102 -13.73 23.31 -3.96
N LYS A 103 -13.35 24.02 -2.89
CA LYS A 103 -12.75 25.37 -2.94
C LYS A 103 -11.29 25.43 -2.50
N ARG A 104 -10.61 24.29 -2.32
CA ARG A 104 -9.25 24.24 -1.76
C ARG A 104 -8.22 23.74 -2.78
N PRO A 105 -6.96 24.21 -2.70
CA PRO A 105 -5.91 23.80 -3.64
C PRO A 105 -5.59 22.31 -3.51
N ARG A 106 -5.62 21.58 -4.62
CA ARG A 106 -5.35 20.13 -4.65
C ARG A 106 -3.90 19.85 -5.06
N VAL A 107 -3.31 18.80 -4.50
CA VAL A 107 -1.92 18.41 -4.81
C VAL A 107 -1.93 17.54 -6.06
N ASN A 108 -1.72 18.15 -7.23
CA ASN A 108 -1.62 17.46 -8.52
C ASN A 108 -0.20 17.45 -9.11
N THR A 109 0.75 18.11 -8.44
CA THR A 109 2.08 18.34 -9.01
C THR A 109 3.01 17.14 -8.78
N THR A 110 3.95 16.93 -9.70
CA THR A 110 5.05 15.97 -9.58
C THR A 110 6.34 16.69 -9.22
N LEU A 111 7.30 15.97 -8.65
CA LEU A 111 8.65 16.47 -8.43
C LEU A 111 9.41 16.38 -9.76
N ARG A 112 9.94 17.51 -10.25
CA ARG A 112 10.71 17.55 -11.49
C ARG A 112 12.17 17.19 -11.20
N LEU A 113 12.50 15.91 -11.30
CA LEU A 113 13.89 15.45 -11.36
C LEU A 113 14.26 15.04 -12.80
N SER A 114 15.53 15.16 -13.15
CA SER A 114 16.09 14.50 -14.34
C SER A 114 16.11 12.98 -14.15
N TRP A 115 16.23 12.21 -15.24
CA TRP A 115 16.33 10.75 -15.15
C TRP A 115 17.54 10.28 -14.30
N PRO A 116 18.76 10.84 -14.47
CA PRO A 116 19.90 10.45 -13.64
C PRO A 116 19.68 10.79 -12.16
N ALA A 117 19.14 11.98 -11.85
CA ALA A 117 18.86 12.35 -10.47
C ALA A 117 17.82 11.42 -9.83
N HIS A 118 16.83 10.97 -10.59
CA HIS A 118 15.85 9.98 -10.14
C HIS A 118 16.52 8.64 -9.80
N ALA A 119 17.41 8.14 -10.67
CA ALA A 119 18.16 6.92 -10.41
C ALA A 119 19.07 7.05 -9.17
N LEU A 120 19.79 8.18 -9.04
CA LEU A 120 20.63 8.48 -7.89
C LEU A 120 19.83 8.51 -6.58
N LEU A 121 18.64 9.11 -6.59
CA LEU A 121 17.74 9.09 -5.43
C LEU A 121 17.37 7.65 -5.03
N GLY A 122 17.03 6.80 -6.01
CA GLY A 122 16.72 5.39 -5.75
C GLY A 122 17.90 4.61 -5.19
N MET A 123 19.10 4.82 -5.75
CA MET A 123 20.34 4.22 -5.26
C MET A 123 20.70 4.69 -3.86
N ALA A 124 20.50 5.97 -3.54
CA ALA A 124 20.74 6.51 -2.20
C ALA A 124 19.77 5.90 -1.17
N VAL A 125 18.49 5.78 -1.50
CA VAL A 125 17.50 5.12 -0.63
C VAL A 125 17.84 3.64 -0.43
N LEU A 126 18.20 2.93 -1.50
CA LEU A 126 18.63 1.53 -1.40
C LEU A 126 19.91 1.38 -0.56
N GLY A 127 20.90 2.24 -0.78
CA GLY A 127 22.14 2.30 0.00
C GLY A 127 21.88 2.56 1.48
N SER A 128 20.91 3.43 1.81
CA SER A 128 20.50 3.64 3.19
C SER A 128 19.91 2.39 3.85
N SER A 129 19.17 1.55 3.09
CA SER A 129 18.69 0.27 3.62
C SER A 129 19.85 -0.68 3.93
N VAL A 130 20.84 -0.76 3.04
CA VAL A 130 22.03 -1.59 3.24
C VAL A 130 22.83 -1.09 4.45
N ALA A 131 23.00 0.23 4.59
CA ALA A 131 23.66 0.82 5.75
C ALA A 131 22.94 0.46 7.05
N VAL A 132 21.60 0.57 7.11
CA VAL A 132 20.81 0.18 8.29
C VAL A 132 20.92 -1.32 8.58
N GLU A 133 21.02 -2.17 7.55
CA GLU A 133 21.27 -3.60 7.71
C GLU A 133 22.63 -3.88 8.36
N VAL A 134 23.68 -3.18 7.92
CA VAL A 134 25.05 -3.33 8.45
C VAL A 134 25.18 -2.75 9.86
N LEU A 135 24.54 -1.62 10.14
CA LEU A 135 24.57 -0.95 11.45
C LEU A 135 23.76 -1.71 12.52
N PHE A 136 22.64 -2.32 12.13
CA PHE A 136 21.73 -3.01 13.04
C PHE A 136 21.39 -4.41 12.54
N PRO A 137 22.34 -5.36 12.48
CA PRO A 137 22.08 -6.69 11.93
C PRO A 137 20.97 -7.41 12.70
N GLU A 138 20.06 -8.07 11.98
CA GLU A 138 19.02 -8.88 12.62
C GLU A 138 19.61 -10.21 13.09
N HIS A 139 19.75 -10.35 14.40
CA HIS A 139 20.18 -11.58 15.04
C HIS A 139 18.97 -12.49 15.28
N GLY A 140 19.10 -13.79 15.00
CA GLY A 140 18.04 -14.77 15.27
C GLY A 140 17.04 -14.99 14.12
N LEU A 141 17.36 -14.61 12.88
CA LEU A 141 16.57 -15.03 11.73
C LEU A 141 16.61 -16.56 11.59
N HIS A 142 15.44 -17.17 11.35
CA HIS A 142 15.36 -18.59 11.03
C HIS A 142 16.21 -18.88 9.77
N LYS A 143 16.84 -20.05 9.67
CA LYS A 143 17.75 -20.40 8.55
C LYS A 143 17.11 -20.29 7.16
N SER A 144 15.77 -20.33 7.08
CA SER A 144 14.99 -20.21 5.84
C SER A 144 14.50 -18.76 5.57
N ALA A 145 14.70 -17.83 6.50
CA ALA A 145 14.26 -16.46 6.35
C ALA A 145 15.22 -15.67 5.45
N TRP A 146 14.66 -14.97 4.48
CA TRP A 146 15.42 -14.08 3.61
C TRP A 146 15.87 -12.84 4.38
N LEU A 147 17.05 -12.31 4.05
CA LEU A 147 17.46 -11.01 4.59
C LEU A 147 16.40 -9.96 4.21
N PRO A 148 15.97 -9.09 5.14
CA PRO A 148 14.94 -8.09 4.88
C PRO A 148 15.28 -7.20 3.67
N THR A 149 16.53 -6.78 3.55
CA THR A 149 17.02 -5.98 2.42
C THR A 149 16.92 -6.74 1.09
N LEU A 150 17.26 -8.04 1.06
CA LEU A 150 17.14 -8.87 -0.14
C LEU A 150 15.69 -9.08 -0.56
N ALA A 151 14.81 -9.42 0.40
CA ALA A 151 13.38 -9.54 0.16
C ALA A 151 12.79 -8.23 -0.39
N GLY A 152 13.22 -7.09 0.17
CA GLY A 152 12.84 -5.76 -0.32
C GLY A 152 13.30 -5.51 -1.76
N MET A 153 14.56 -5.80 -2.08
CA MET A 153 15.10 -5.66 -3.44
C MET A 153 14.32 -6.48 -4.45
N VAL A 154 13.95 -7.72 -4.12
CA VAL A 154 13.12 -8.56 -4.98
C VAL A 154 11.73 -7.94 -5.17
N VAL A 155 11.04 -7.58 -4.09
CA VAL A 155 9.70 -6.95 -4.17
C VAL A 155 9.72 -5.65 -4.99
N GLY A 156 10.73 -4.80 -4.81
CA GLY A 156 10.89 -3.58 -5.61
C GLY A 156 11.27 -3.87 -7.06
N GLY A 157 12.11 -4.88 -7.29
CA GLY A 157 12.53 -5.32 -8.63
C GLY A 157 11.36 -5.87 -9.45
N LEU A 158 10.41 -6.58 -8.82
CA LEU A 158 9.19 -7.07 -9.47
C LEU A 158 8.33 -5.94 -10.06
N GLN A 159 8.52 -4.69 -9.66
CA GLN A 159 7.82 -3.58 -10.29
C GLN A 159 8.23 -3.33 -11.73
N LEU A 160 9.48 -3.62 -12.10
CA LEU A 160 9.96 -3.40 -13.46
C LEU A 160 9.13 -4.21 -14.48
N PRO A 161 9.04 -5.55 -14.40
CA PRO A 161 8.23 -6.32 -15.33
C PRO A 161 6.73 -5.95 -15.24
N LEU A 162 6.21 -5.69 -14.03
CA LEU A 162 4.82 -5.27 -13.87
C LEU A 162 4.50 -3.99 -14.65
N VAL A 163 5.39 -3.01 -14.61
CA VAL A 163 5.18 -1.71 -15.26
C VAL A 163 5.32 -1.83 -16.77
N PHE A 164 6.26 -2.65 -17.24
CA PHE A 164 6.43 -2.94 -18.65
C PHE A 164 5.20 -3.64 -19.25
N ILE A 165 4.65 -4.63 -18.54
CA ILE A 165 3.53 -5.45 -19.04
C ILE A 165 2.21 -4.70 -18.87
N LEU A 166 1.91 -4.19 -17.67
CA LEU A 166 0.58 -3.63 -17.37
C LEU A 166 0.46 -2.14 -17.68
N LYS A 167 1.57 -1.41 -17.84
CA LYS A 167 1.60 0.06 -18.03
C LYS A 167 0.73 0.82 -17.02
N ARG A 168 0.52 0.26 -15.82
CA ARG A 168 -0.33 0.80 -14.74
C ARG A 168 0.29 0.53 -13.38
N SER A 169 -0.06 1.32 -12.38
CA SER A 169 0.28 1.07 -10.98
C SER A 169 -0.77 0.17 -10.35
N LEU A 170 -0.39 -1.04 -9.93
CA LEU A 170 -1.29 -1.92 -9.19
C LEU A 170 -1.44 -1.45 -7.74
N GLY A 171 -2.69 -1.42 -7.26
CA GLY A 171 -3.04 -1.04 -5.90
C GLY A 171 -3.95 -2.08 -5.28
N ALA A 172 -3.50 -2.70 -4.18
CA ALA A 172 -4.29 -3.66 -3.39
C ALA A 172 -5.65 -3.10 -2.95
N THR A 173 -5.75 -1.78 -2.72
CA THR A 173 -6.98 -1.12 -2.27
C THR A 173 -8.10 -1.14 -3.31
N LEU A 174 -7.77 -1.18 -4.61
CA LEU A 174 -8.78 -1.21 -5.66
C LEU A 174 -9.59 -2.51 -5.58
N SER A 175 -8.92 -3.61 -5.25
CA SER A 175 -9.52 -4.93 -5.09
C SER A 175 -10.61 -4.98 -4.02
N TYR A 176 -10.43 -4.28 -2.89
CA TYR A 176 -11.47 -4.19 -1.85
C TYR A 176 -12.72 -3.48 -2.36
N LYS A 177 -12.56 -2.40 -3.13
CA LYS A 177 -13.69 -1.67 -3.71
C LYS A 177 -14.45 -2.51 -4.73
N ILE A 178 -13.74 -3.25 -5.59
CA ILE A 178 -14.34 -4.19 -6.55
C ILE A 178 -15.10 -5.31 -5.82
N PHE A 179 -14.52 -5.84 -4.74
CA PHE A 179 -15.18 -6.87 -3.95
C PHE A 179 -16.48 -6.36 -3.31
N LEU A 180 -16.45 -5.17 -2.71
CA LEU A 180 -17.65 -4.52 -2.17
C LEU A 180 -18.68 -4.25 -3.26
N ASP A 181 -18.25 -3.77 -4.43
CA ASP A 181 -19.15 -3.50 -5.56
C ASP A 181 -19.92 -4.76 -5.97
N LYS A 182 -19.21 -5.88 -6.13
CA LYS A 182 -19.83 -7.17 -6.49
C LYS A 182 -20.68 -7.77 -5.36
N ALA A 183 -20.30 -7.56 -4.10
CA ALA A 183 -21.07 -8.05 -2.96
C ALA A 183 -22.39 -7.28 -2.78
N PHE A 184 -22.39 -5.98 -3.10
CA PHE A 184 -23.55 -5.10 -2.93
C PHE A 184 -24.28 -4.76 -4.24
N SER A 185 -23.83 -5.25 -5.40
CA SER A 185 -24.51 -5.07 -6.69
C SER A 185 -26.00 -5.45 -6.70
N PRO A 186 -26.48 -6.53 -6.02
CA PRO A 186 -27.92 -6.80 -5.96
C PRO A 186 -28.72 -5.79 -5.12
N ILE A 187 -28.05 -4.97 -4.30
CA ILE A 187 -28.68 -3.95 -3.43
C ILE A 187 -28.52 -2.55 -4.04
N GLN A 188 -27.52 -2.34 -4.91
CA GLN A 188 -27.24 -1.05 -5.56
C GLN A 188 -28.32 -0.60 -6.54
N GLU A 189 -29.08 -1.52 -7.16
CA GLU A 189 -30.27 -1.16 -7.96
C GLU A 189 -31.31 -0.34 -7.16
N ALA A 190 -31.26 -0.38 -5.82
CA ALA A 190 -32.14 0.39 -4.95
C ALA A 190 -31.55 1.72 -4.42
N LYS A 191 -30.24 2.01 -4.53
CA LYS A 191 -29.64 3.24 -3.98
C LYS A 191 -28.52 3.85 -4.85
N ARG A 192 -28.86 4.96 -5.52
CA ARG A 192 -28.00 5.86 -6.33
C ARG A 192 -26.82 6.53 -5.56
N TRP A 193 -26.63 6.21 -4.28
CA TRP A 193 -25.65 6.84 -3.37
C TRP A 193 -24.30 6.11 -3.29
N LEU A 194 -24.19 4.89 -3.82
CA LEU A 194 -22.95 4.13 -3.85
C LEU A 194 -22.37 4.10 -5.29
N SER A 195 -21.71 5.18 -5.71
CA SER A 195 -20.93 5.16 -6.96
C SER A 195 -19.60 4.43 -6.72
N LEU A 196 -19.68 3.10 -6.60
CA LEU A 196 -18.49 2.26 -6.62
C LEU A 196 -18.00 2.10 -8.07
N PRO A 197 -16.68 2.09 -8.31
CA PRO A 197 -16.14 1.97 -9.66
C PRO A 197 -16.45 0.57 -10.21
N THR A 198 -17.35 0.54 -11.20
CA THR A 198 -17.74 -0.67 -11.92
C THR A 198 -16.53 -1.30 -12.60
N ILE A 199 -16.38 -2.61 -12.33
CA ILE A 199 -15.50 -3.62 -12.92
C ILE A 199 -14.65 -3.11 -14.10
N SER A 200 -13.36 -2.88 -13.89
CA SER A 200 -12.47 -2.52 -15.00
C SER A 200 -11.00 -2.90 -14.89
N ASP A 201 -10.60 -3.86 -14.02
CA ASP A 201 -9.26 -4.44 -14.14
C ASP A 201 -9.20 -5.90 -13.65
N LEU A 202 -9.52 -6.85 -14.54
CA LEU A 202 -9.28 -8.30 -14.37
C LEU A 202 -7.83 -8.57 -13.89
N SER A 203 -6.88 -7.75 -14.34
CA SER A 203 -5.48 -7.76 -13.91
C SER A 203 -5.30 -7.57 -12.40
N THR A 204 -6.13 -6.75 -11.75
CA THR A 204 -6.08 -6.52 -10.30
C THR A 204 -6.59 -7.74 -9.53
N LEU A 205 -7.64 -8.40 -10.03
CA LEU A 205 -8.14 -9.65 -9.46
C LEU A 205 -7.12 -10.79 -9.61
N ILE A 206 -6.54 -10.94 -10.80
CA ILE A 206 -5.47 -11.92 -11.06
C ILE A 206 -4.27 -11.65 -10.14
N PHE A 207 -3.87 -10.39 -9.98
CA PHE A 207 -2.78 -10.01 -9.09
C PHE A 207 -3.04 -10.41 -7.63
N VAL A 208 -4.24 -10.15 -7.11
CA VAL A 208 -4.62 -10.56 -5.75
C VAL A 208 -4.66 -12.08 -5.61
N ALA A 209 -5.29 -12.77 -6.56
CA ALA A 209 -5.35 -14.22 -6.55
C ALA A 209 -3.95 -14.85 -6.60
N ALA A 210 -3.05 -14.31 -7.42
CA ALA A 210 -1.66 -14.75 -7.50
C ALA A 210 -0.88 -14.48 -6.20
N ILE A 211 -1.13 -13.37 -5.49
CA ILE A 211 -0.53 -13.11 -4.17
C ILE A 211 -0.99 -14.14 -3.15
N VAL A 212 -2.30 -14.40 -3.09
CA VAL A 212 -2.89 -15.36 -2.14
C VAL A 212 -2.37 -16.77 -2.43
N ALA A 213 -2.43 -17.20 -3.70
CA ALA A 213 -1.95 -18.52 -4.12
C ALA A 213 -0.44 -18.67 -3.92
N GLY A 214 0.35 -17.66 -4.30
CA GLY A 214 1.80 -17.66 -4.09
C GLY A 214 2.17 -17.76 -2.61
N SER A 215 1.46 -17.05 -1.72
CA SER A 215 1.66 -17.15 -0.28
C SER A 215 1.27 -18.53 0.28
N ALA A 216 0.19 -19.12 -0.23
CA ALA A 216 -0.23 -20.46 0.18
C ALA A 216 0.80 -21.53 -0.24
N VAL A 217 1.29 -21.45 -1.48
CA VAL A 217 2.35 -22.35 -1.99
C VAL A 217 3.65 -22.17 -1.19
N ALA A 218 4.05 -20.92 -0.93
CA ALA A 218 5.23 -20.63 -0.12
C ALA A 218 5.11 -21.20 1.30
N THR A 219 3.93 -21.08 1.92
CA THR A 219 3.67 -21.63 3.25
C THR A 219 3.70 -23.17 3.24
N ALA A 220 3.07 -23.80 2.25
CA ALA A 220 3.02 -25.26 2.11
C ALA A 220 4.40 -25.87 1.85
N THR A 221 5.25 -25.19 1.07
CA THR A 221 6.59 -25.68 0.70
C THR A 221 7.67 -25.41 1.76
N SER A 222 7.45 -24.43 2.64
CA SER A 222 8.46 -24.04 3.65
C SER A 222 8.64 -25.04 4.81
N GLY A 223 7.79 -26.07 4.91
CA GLY A 223 7.91 -27.18 5.88
C GLY A 223 7.83 -26.80 7.37
N SER A 224 7.75 -25.51 7.68
CA SER A 224 7.74 -24.92 9.02
C SER A 224 6.43 -24.18 9.20
N ARG A 225 5.75 -24.36 10.34
CA ARG A 225 4.62 -23.48 10.69
C ARG A 225 5.17 -22.06 10.74
N THR A 226 4.54 -21.15 10.00
CA THR A 226 4.88 -19.72 10.04
C THR A 226 4.88 -19.28 11.50
N SER A 227 6.06 -18.97 12.05
CA SER A 227 6.16 -18.47 13.42
C SER A 227 5.49 -17.11 13.44
N THR A 228 4.23 -17.12 13.84
CA THR A 228 3.49 -15.88 14.08
C THR A 228 3.93 -15.42 15.47
N GLY A 229 4.49 -14.21 15.54
CA GLY A 229 4.73 -13.57 16.83
C GLY A 229 3.41 -13.34 17.60
N PRO A 230 3.42 -12.52 18.65
CA PRO A 230 2.21 -12.17 19.38
C PRO A 230 1.12 -11.68 18.41
N LEU A 231 0.03 -12.44 18.30
CA LEU A 231 -1.08 -12.11 17.41
C LEU A 231 -1.98 -11.09 18.12
N PRO A 232 -2.40 -10.03 17.43
CA PRO A 232 -3.39 -9.11 17.98
C PRO A 232 -4.72 -9.82 18.24
N SER A 233 -5.49 -9.33 19.21
CA SER A 233 -6.84 -9.84 19.45
C SER A 233 -7.72 -9.68 18.21
N ASN A 234 -8.76 -10.50 18.08
CA ASN A 234 -9.71 -10.39 16.97
C ASN A 234 -10.35 -8.99 16.92
N ALA A 235 -10.63 -8.39 18.08
CA ALA A 235 -11.16 -7.03 18.17
C ALA A 235 -10.16 -5.99 17.63
N ALA A 236 -8.90 -6.05 18.07
CA ALA A 236 -7.84 -5.17 17.55
C ALA A 236 -7.63 -5.37 16.03
N SER A 237 -7.71 -6.62 15.56
CA SER A 237 -7.60 -6.95 14.14
C SER A 237 -8.71 -6.30 13.30
N VAL A 238 -9.97 -6.38 13.76
CA VAL A 238 -11.11 -5.73 13.10
C VAL A 238 -10.96 -4.21 13.14
N VAL A 239 -10.68 -3.62 14.30
CA VAL A 239 -10.55 -2.17 14.46
C VAL A 239 -9.41 -1.61 13.61
N GLY A 240 -8.23 -2.25 13.64
CA GLY A 240 -7.10 -1.87 12.79
C GLY A 240 -7.43 -2.04 11.30
N GLY A 241 -8.17 -3.10 10.93
CA GLY A 241 -8.71 -3.26 9.58
C GLY A 241 -9.61 -2.12 9.15
N VAL A 242 -10.56 -1.71 9.99
CA VAL A 242 -11.46 -0.56 9.74
C VAL A 242 -10.65 0.71 9.52
N LEU A 243 -9.68 1.00 10.39
CA LEU A 243 -8.79 2.15 10.26
C LEU A 243 -8.00 2.12 8.94
N ILE A 244 -7.49 0.95 8.54
CA ILE A 244 -6.81 0.77 7.25
C ILE A 244 -7.77 1.05 6.08
N GLY A 245 -9.00 0.52 6.11
CA GLY A 245 -10.01 0.73 5.07
C GLY A 245 -10.39 2.20 4.93
N VAL A 246 -10.62 2.88 6.06
CA VAL A 246 -10.92 4.32 6.11
C VAL A 246 -9.73 5.13 5.61
N GLY A 247 -8.55 4.94 6.22
CA GLY A 247 -7.35 5.71 5.90
C GLY A 247 -6.90 5.52 4.45
N SER A 248 -6.96 4.31 3.90
CA SER A 248 -6.61 4.06 2.49
C SER A 248 -7.61 4.66 1.50
N THR A 249 -8.88 4.80 1.89
CA THR A 249 -9.90 5.48 1.08
C THR A 249 -9.70 6.99 1.11
N VAL A 250 -9.42 7.57 2.28
CA VAL A 250 -9.18 9.00 2.49
C VAL A 250 -7.86 9.46 1.86
N ALA A 251 -6.81 8.62 1.94
CA ALA A 251 -5.53 8.87 1.28
C ALA A 251 -5.56 8.64 -0.24
N CYS A 252 -6.67 8.15 -0.79
CA CYS A 252 -6.79 7.73 -2.20
C CYS A 252 -5.74 6.68 -2.63
N GLY A 253 -5.34 5.79 -1.71
CA GLY A 253 -4.36 4.75 -1.99
C GLY A 253 -3.88 3.99 -0.75
N CYS A 254 -3.10 2.92 -0.96
CA CYS A 254 -2.42 2.16 0.09
C CYS A 254 -0.94 2.55 0.23
N THR A 255 -0.26 1.98 1.23
CA THR A 255 1.19 2.11 1.44
C THR A 255 2.02 1.65 0.24
N SER A 256 1.68 0.53 -0.40
CA SER A 256 2.40 0.10 -1.61
C SER A 256 2.13 1.00 -2.81
N GLY A 257 0.91 1.52 -2.91
CA GLY A 257 0.51 2.51 -3.91
C GLY A 257 1.30 3.81 -3.77
N HIS A 258 1.26 4.46 -2.60
CA HIS A 258 1.98 5.71 -2.35
C HIS A 258 3.48 5.51 -2.23
N GLY A 259 3.93 4.53 -1.45
CA GLY A 259 5.34 4.22 -1.26
C GLY A 259 5.99 3.70 -2.53
N LEU A 260 5.76 2.43 -2.86
CA LEU A 260 6.54 1.77 -3.89
C LEU A 260 6.25 2.34 -5.29
N SER A 261 4.99 2.59 -5.65
CA SER A 261 4.68 3.13 -6.99
C SER A 261 4.69 4.67 -7.04
N GLY A 262 4.23 5.34 -5.99
CA GLY A 262 3.96 6.78 -6.03
C GLY A 262 5.19 7.64 -5.82
N VAL A 263 6.03 7.29 -4.86
CA VAL A 263 7.34 7.94 -4.67
C VAL A 263 8.25 7.62 -5.84
N ALA A 264 8.23 6.38 -6.36
CA ALA A 264 8.94 6.01 -7.59
C ALA A 264 8.40 6.70 -8.86
N LEU A 265 7.18 7.23 -8.83
CA LEU A 265 6.65 8.11 -9.88
C LEU A 265 6.85 9.60 -9.55
N LEU A 266 7.58 9.95 -8.48
CA LEU A 266 7.81 11.33 -8.06
C LEU A 266 6.53 12.15 -7.81
N MET A 267 5.45 11.49 -7.34
CA MET A 267 4.19 12.17 -7.03
C MET A 267 4.29 12.92 -5.69
N LYS A 268 4.04 14.24 -5.66
CA LYS A 268 4.08 15.00 -4.41
C LYS A 268 3.03 14.52 -3.41
N SER A 269 1.85 14.11 -3.88
CA SER A 269 0.82 13.51 -3.02
C SER A 269 1.35 12.32 -2.23
N SER A 270 2.11 11.43 -2.87
CA SER A 270 2.72 10.27 -2.22
C SER A 270 3.87 10.62 -1.28
N LEU A 271 4.65 11.65 -1.60
CA LEU A 271 5.69 12.17 -0.71
C LEU A 271 5.10 12.79 0.57
N ILE A 272 3.86 13.29 0.52
CA ILE A 272 3.13 13.76 1.70
C ILE A 272 2.58 12.56 2.48
N VAL A 273 1.82 11.67 1.83
CA VAL A 273 1.14 10.56 2.52
C VAL A 273 2.12 9.64 3.26
N LEU A 274 3.25 9.30 2.63
CA LEU A 274 4.13 8.25 3.13
C LEU A 274 4.73 8.54 4.53
N PRO A 275 5.32 9.73 4.80
CA PRO A 275 5.75 10.11 6.15
C PRO A 275 4.61 10.01 7.18
N PHE A 276 3.41 10.48 6.85
CA PHE A 276 2.27 10.44 7.78
C PHE A 276 1.80 9.01 8.09
N ILE A 277 1.95 8.05 7.17
CA ILE A 277 1.73 6.63 7.49
C ILE A 277 2.69 6.17 8.58
N PHE A 278 3.99 6.47 8.44
CA PHE A 278 4.99 6.08 9.43
C PHE A 278 4.77 6.77 10.78
N VAL A 279 4.47 8.08 10.75
CA VAL A 279 4.15 8.85 11.96
C VAL A 279 2.96 8.20 12.67
N GLY A 280 1.85 7.95 11.97
CA GLY A 280 0.66 7.34 12.57
C GLY A 280 0.96 5.98 13.21
N GLY A 281 1.70 5.12 12.49
CA GLY A 281 2.10 3.82 13.01
C GLY A 281 3.03 3.90 14.23
N MET A 282 4.04 4.77 14.19
CA MET A 282 4.97 4.97 15.30
C MET A 282 4.26 5.55 16.53
N THR A 283 3.39 6.55 16.35
CA THR A 283 2.65 7.17 17.45
C THR A 283 1.73 6.16 18.13
N THR A 284 1.05 5.32 17.36
CA THR A 284 0.18 4.28 17.90
C THR A 284 0.97 3.18 18.59
N ALA A 285 2.09 2.73 18.01
CA ALA A 285 2.97 1.73 18.62
C ALA A 285 3.64 2.25 19.90
N PHE A 286 3.94 3.55 19.98
CA PHE A 286 4.44 4.18 21.20
C PHE A 286 3.34 4.24 22.26
N ALA A 287 2.13 4.69 21.89
CA ALA A 287 0.99 4.77 22.80
C ALA A 287 0.60 3.38 23.37
N SER A 288 0.66 2.32 22.56
CA SER A 288 0.36 0.95 22.98
C SER A 288 1.39 0.33 23.93
N ARG A 289 2.47 1.05 24.30
CA ARG A 289 3.39 0.62 25.36
C ARG A 289 2.95 1.08 26.75
N PHE A 290 2.03 2.05 26.82
CA PHE A 290 1.52 2.63 28.07
C PHE A 290 0.20 2.02 28.54
N PHE A 291 -0.38 1.13 27.75
CA PHE A 291 -1.62 0.39 28.02
C PHE A 291 -1.37 -1.10 27.78
#